data_AF-A0A9J7ZAI6-F1
#
_entry.id   AF-A0A9J7ZAI6-F1
#
_cell.length_a   1.000
_cell.length_b   1.000
_cell.length_c   1.000
_cell.angle_alpha   90.00
_cell.angle_beta   90.00
_cell.angle_gamma   90.00
#
_symmetry.space_group_name_H-M   'P 1'
#
loop_
_entity.id
_entity.type
_entity.pdbx_description
1 polymer ?
#
loop_
_entity_poly.entity_id
_entity_poly.type
_entity_poly.pdbx_seq_one_letter_code
_entity_poly.pdbx_strand_id
1 'polypeptide(L)'
;MVNCVLAIEKNYSNFQSSSEISWKCMRFASMVPERFLKVFTRSALNVTRSPRTWVCDALVEMPNKGRRVKRRDGQQEEDDDDVPVKQMKVVNGSAPLCFDSPRDFFQSLISPVGLDEFFQQYWEQKPLVLHRSDPDLASYYGSLFQLSDVKQLCARGLRYATDLNVCRCVNGKKKVLNKAGKVKFSQLKKDLEERRATIQLHQPQRFKDELWRIQERLESFFGSLVGSNIYITPQASQGLPPHYDDVEVLILQLEGQKHWRLYQPTVPLAREYSLEPEDRIGPPTHDFILQPGDLLYFPRGTIHQADTPAGVERSTHLTLSTYQNMSWGDFMLDVIPGCVFDCMRRDGEMRSGLPRNLLTAPSFGSDVNKRMSVFLRRLADALERNDQELRSTAMKRDFISHRLPPYLLEQADLEPTGKPPSLEDTVCLRFKEHLLLTVEPSQDNTDEATELVVFVLHSLKNKREMHMMGTSDDDDEDDEEEEVVSQFQGLRFPLSHLAALEQLLRVDHVPAAQLQLQQDEDKAGLLLGLWSEGLLQVCQTP
;
A
#
# COMPACT_ATOMS: atom_id res chain seq x y z
N MET A 1 3.94 7.15 56.45
CA MET A 1 3.30 8.17 57.31
C MET A 1 2.13 8.74 56.53
N VAL A 2 0.91 8.27 56.83
CA VAL A 2 -0.12 8.98 57.61
C VAL A 2 -1.15 9.62 56.67
N ASN A 3 -2.32 8.96 56.58
CA ASN A 3 -3.70 9.45 56.44
C ASN A 3 -4.55 8.35 55.76
N CYS A 4 -5.02 7.32 56.48
CA CYS A 4 -6.35 7.21 57.16
C CYS A 4 -7.52 7.32 56.16
N VAL A 5 -8.30 6.28 55.79
CA VAL A 5 -9.10 5.27 56.55
C VAL A 5 -9.99 5.90 57.63
N LEU A 6 -11.31 5.93 57.36
CA LEU A 6 -12.49 5.87 58.25
C LEU A 6 -13.73 5.77 57.31
N ALA A 7 -14.48 4.66 57.25
CA ALA A 7 -15.62 4.22 58.10
C ALA A 7 -16.93 4.28 57.26
N ILE A 8 -17.51 3.17 56.80
CA ILE A 8 -18.42 2.20 57.47
C ILE A 8 -19.85 2.75 57.74
N GLU A 9 -20.83 1.95 57.29
CA GLU A 9 -22.24 1.79 57.75
C GLU A 9 -23.41 2.61 57.17
N LYS A 10 -24.25 1.93 56.37
CA LYS A 10 -25.74 1.78 56.40
C LYS A 10 -26.18 1.26 55.01
N ASN A 11 -26.92 0.16 54.81
CA ASN A 11 -27.86 -0.58 55.62
C ASN A 11 -27.85 -2.08 55.23
N TYR A 12 -27.96 -2.95 56.23
CA TYR A 12 -28.31 -4.36 56.11
C TYR A 12 -29.84 -4.56 55.97
N SER A 13 -30.22 -5.82 55.71
CA SER A 13 -31.55 -6.46 55.71
C SER A 13 -32.22 -6.53 54.33
N ASN A 14 -32.71 -7.64 53.80
CA ASN A 14 -32.88 -9.02 54.27
C ASN A 14 -33.12 -9.89 53.02
N PHE A 15 -32.52 -11.08 52.93
CA PHE A 15 -33.19 -12.37 52.73
C PHE A 15 -32.12 -13.48 52.62
N GLN A 16 -31.98 -14.24 53.71
CA GLN A 16 -31.56 -15.65 53.69
C GLN A 16 -32.63 -16.43 52.90
N SER A 17 -32.33 -17.53 52.20
CA SER A 17 -31.97 -18.81 52.84
C SER A 17 -31.58 -19.89 51.81
N SER A 18 -30.58 -20.70 52.21
CA SER A 18 -30.45 -22.18 52.12
C SER A 18 -30.84 -22.90 50.82
N SER A 19 -30.13 -23.90 50.28
CA SER A 19 -29.47 -25.07 50.92
C SER A 19 -28.67 -25.81 49.83
N GLU A 20 -27.35 -26.00 49.96
CA GLU A 20 -26.67 -27.24 50.39
C GLU A 20 -26.63 -28.42 49.37
N ILE A 21 -25.39 -28.84 49.04
CA ILE A 21 -24.87 -30.24 49.08
C ILE A 21 -25.41 -31.21 47.99
N SER A 22 -24.67 -32.04 47.24
CA SER A 22 -23.27 -32.49 47.21
C SER A 22 -23.09 -33.44 46.01
N TRP A 23 -21.90 -33.39 45.39
CA TRP A 23 -21.11 -34.48 44.78
C TRP A 23 -21.80 -35.67 44.08
N LYS A 24 -21.50 -35.82 42.78
CA LYS A 24 -21.00 -37.11 42.24
C LYS A 24 -20.16 -36.92 40.97
N CYS A 25 -18.99 -37.55 41.00
CA CYS A 25 -17.92 -37.54 40.02
C CYS A 25 -18.23 -38.27 38.69
N MET A 26 -17.46 -37.88 37.68
CA MET A 26 -16.84 -38.69 36.61
C MET A 26 -17.70 -39.19 35.42
N ARG A 27 -17.13 -38.90 34.23
CA ARG A 27 -17.44 -39.34 32.84
C ARG A 27 -18.61 -38.57 32.21
N PHE A 28 -18.40 -37.75 31.19
CA PHE A 28 -17.92 -38.14 29.86
C PHE A 28 -17.01 -37.11 29.20
N ALA A 29 -15.99 -37.62 28.51
CA ALA A 29 -15.23 -36.91 27.49
C ALA A 29 -16.10 -36.62 26.26
N SER A 30 -15.89 -35.46 25.65
CA SER A 30 -16.08 -35.09 24.23
C SER A 30 -16.53 -33.63 24.12
N MET A 31 -16.10 -32.96 23.04
CA MET A 31 -16.44 -31.59 22.62
C MET A 31 -15.52 -30.45 23.08
N VAL A 32 -14.24 -30.58 22.73
CA VAL A 32 -13.48 -29.49 22.06
C VAL A 32 -12.70 -30.22 20.94
N PRO A 33 -12.92 -29.91 19.64
CA PRO A 33 -12.10 -28.87 19.00
C PRO A 33 -12.75 -28.16 17.79
N GLU A 34 -12.56 -26.84 17.66
CA GLU A 34 -12.53 -26.14 16.34
C GLU A 34 -12.19 -24.64 16.44
N ARG A 35 -12.34 -24.01 17.61
CA ARG A 35 -12.18 -22.54 17.73
C ARG A 35 -10.79 -22.03 18.12
N PHE A 36 -9.83 -22.89 18.45
CA PHE A 36 -8.52 -22.43 18.95
C PHE A 36 -7.45 -22.20 17.87
N LEU A 37 -7.57 -22.78 16.67
CA LEU A 37 -6.61 -22.53 15.59
C LEU A 37 -6.87 -21.22 14.82
N LYS A 38 -8.14 -20.80 14.69
CA LYS A 38 -8.52 -19.57 13.96
C LYS A 38 -8.11 -18.26 14.66
N VAL A 39 -7.84 -18.30 15.96
CA VAL A 39 -7.51 -17.08 16.74
C VAL A 39 -6.02 -16.74 16.70
N PHE A 40 -5.13 -17.71 16.49
CA PHE A 40 -3.68 -17.46 16.55
C PHE A 40 -3.05 -17.04 15.22
N THR A 41 -3.57 -17.47 14.07
CA THR A 41 -3.21 -16.85 12.78
C THR A 41 -3.68 -15.40 12.71
N ARG A 42 -4.88 -15.09 13.24
CA ARG A 42 -5.37 -13.71 13.37
C ARG A 42 -4.57 -12.86 14.35
N SER A 43 -4.01 -13.41 15.43
CA SER A 43 -3.30 -12.60 16.45
C SER A 43 -1.88 -12.19 16.05
N ALA A 44 -1.22 -12.94 15.15
CA ALA A 44 0.01 -12.46 14.50
C ALA A 44 -0.26 -11.48 13.34
N LEU A 45 -1.47 -11.55 12.75
CA LEU A 45 -1.99 -10.60 11.76
C LEU A 45 -2.56 -9.31 12.40
N ASN A 46 -2.91 -9.33 13.69
CA ASN A 46 -3.43 -8.19 14.47
C ASN A 46 -2.35 -7.54 15.35
N VAL A 47 -1.17 -7.25 14.79
CA VAL A 47 -0.55 -5.97 15.15
C VAL A 47 -1.49 -4.93 14.58
N THR A 48 -2.24 -4.25 15.44
CA THR A 48 -3.24 -3.24 15.11
C THR A 48 -2.75 -2.31 14.00
N ARG A 49 -3.04 -2.66 12.74
CA ARG A 49 -2.93 -1.76 11.62
C ARG A 49 -4.14 -0.86 11.75
N SER A 50 -3.90 0.39 12.15
CA SER A 50 -4.85 1.48 11.94
C SER A 50 -5.40 1.37 10.51
N PRO A 51 -6.69 1.65 10.26
CA PRO A 51 -7.17 1.82 8.89
C PRO A 51 -6.20 2.76 8.17
N ARG A 52 -5.52 2.21 7.16
CA ARG A 52 -4.50 2.93 6.40
C ARG A 52 -5.24 3.89 5.50
N THR A 53 -5.46 5.10 5.98
CA THR A 53 -5.63 6.23 5.07
C THR A 53 -4.29 6.40 4.37
N TRP A 54 -4.19 6.00 3.10
CA TRP A 54 -3.03 6.22 2.23
C TRP A 54 -2.91 7.70 1.82
N VAL A 55 -3.24 8.58 2.78
CA VAL A 55 -3.30 10.02 2.68
C VAL A 55 -2.44 10.54 3.82
N CYS A 56 -1.34 11.21 3.49
CA CYS A 56 -0.56 11.99 4.46
C CYS A 56 -1.42 13.17 4.93
N ASP A 57 -2.30 12.91 5.89
CA ASP A 57 -3.04 13.91 6.63
C ASP A 57 -2.95 13.62 8.12
N ALA A 58 -2.54 14.66 8.85
CA ALA A 58 -2.73 14.75 10.27
C ALA A 58 -4.19 14.42 10.63
N LEU A 59 -4.40 13.41 11.47
CA LEU A 59 -5.65 13.16 12.17
C LEU A 59 -6.16 14.47 12.80
N VAL A 60 -7.35 14.92 12.39
CA VAL A 60 -8.05 16.02 13.06
C VAL A 60 -9.46 15.57 13.40
N GLU A 61 -9.71 15.37 14.70
CA GLU A 61 -11.04 15.17 15.27
C GLU A 61 -11.95 16.37 14.95
N MET A 62 -13.12 16.10 14.37
CA MET A 62 -14.20 17.07 14.22
C MET A 62 -15.24 16.87 15.34
N PRO A 63 -15.80 17.95 15.93
CA PRO A 63 -16.75 17.86 17.03
C PRO A 63 -18.14 17.37 16.56
N ASN A 64 -18.60 16.28 17.17
CA ASN A 64 -19.91 15.68 16.94
C ASN A 64 -21.04 16.64 17.38
N LYS A 65 -21.88 17.10 16.44
CA LYS A 65 -23.17 17.73 16.75
C LYS A 65 -24.28 17.02 15.99
N GLY A 66 -24.90 16.07 16.66
CA GLY A 66 -26.07 15.35 16.18
C GLY A 66 -27.25 16.28 15.88
N ARG A 67 -27.89 16.06 14.74
CA ARG A 67 -29.24 16.58 14.50
C ARG A 67 -30.02 15.60 13.62
N ARG A 68 -31.07 15.01 14.23
CA ARG A 68 -32.09 14.19 13.55
C ARG A 68 -32.77 14.97 12.43
N VAL A 69 -32.88 14.38 11.25
CA VAL A 69 -33.77 14.84 10.17
C VAL A 69 -34.70 13.70 9.74
N LYS A 70 -35.99 14.02 9.67
CA LYS A 70 -37.10 13.15 9.28
C LYS A 70 -37.04 12.80 7.79
N ARG A 71 -37.26 11.51 7.47
CA ARG A 71 -37.58 11.01 6.13
C ARG A 71 -38.84 11.69 5.56
N ARG A 72 -38.78 12.06 4.29
CA ARG A 72 -39.95 12.29 3.43
C ARG A 72 -39.66 11.59 2.11
N ASP A 73 -40.55 10.67 1.76
CA ASP A 73 -40.59 9.97 0.49
C ASP A 73 -40.92 10.93 -0.66
N GLY A 74 -40.26 10.74 -1.79
CA GLY A 74 -40.50 11.44 -3.03
C GLY A 74 -39.68 10.81 -4.15
N GLN A 75 -40.34 9.95 -4.91
CA GLN A 75 -39.83 9.34 -6.15
C GLN A 75 -39.47 10.43 -7.17
N GLN A 76 -38.29 10.34 -7.78
CA GLN A 76 -38.02 10.97 -9.07
C GLN A 76 -37.02 10.12 -9.85
N GLU A 77 -37.45 9.74 -11.04
CA GLU A 77 -36.78 8.89 -12.03
C GLU A 77 -35.45 9.53 -12.49
N GLU A 78 -34.39 8.72 -12.54
CA GLU A 78 -33.09 9.07 -13.12
C GLU A 78 -33.08 8.67 -14.60
N ASP A 79 -33.06 9.66 -15.49
CA ASP A 79 -32.69 9.50 -16.90
C ASP A 79 -31.15 9.45 -16.99
N ASP A 80 -30.65 8.28 -17.36
CA ASP A 80 -29.23 7.96 -17.53
C ASP A 80 -28.83 8.23 -18.99
N ASP A 81 -28.47 9.48 -19.28
CA ASP A 81 -27.91 9.87 -20.59
C ASP A 81 -26.38 9.75 -20.55
N ASP A 82 -25.91 8.62 -21.09
CA ASP A 82 -24.52 8.24 -21.27
C ASP A 82 -23.83 9.20 -22.27
N VAL A 83 -22.95 10.08 -21.77
CA VAL A 83 -22.20 11.03 -22.60
C VAL A 83 -20.83 10.43 -22.95
N PRO A 84 -20.51 10.18 -24.24
CA PRO A 84 -19.27 9.52 -24.62
C PRO A 84 -18.06 10.41 -24.31
N VAL A 85 -17.13 9.84 -23.52
CA VAL A 85 -15.80 10.40 -23.25
C VAL A 85 -15.05 10.49 -24.57
N LYS A 86 -14.84 11.71 -25.07
CA LYS A 86 -13.98 11.95 -26.23
C LYS A 86 -12.55 11.53 -25.91
N GLN A 87 -12.12 10.41 -26.48
CA GLN A 87 -10.72 10.02 -26.57
C GLN A 87 -9.91 11.19 -27.14
N MET A 88 -8.96 11.68 -26.35
CA MET A 88 -8.00 12.66 -26.81
C MET A 88 -6.99 11.95 -27.71
N LYS A 89 -6.86 12.40 -28.96
CA LYS A 89 -5.89 11.89 -29.93
C LYS A 89 -4.50 11.85 -29.30
N VAL A 90 -3.93 10.65 -29.20
CA VAL A 90 -2.51 10.43 -28.95
C VAL A 90 -1.74 11.20 -30.04
N VAL A 91 -0.98 12.21 -29.63
CA VAL A 91 -0.09 12.93 -30.54
C VAL A 91 1.11 12.00 -30.78
N ASN A 92 1.24 11.51 -32.02
CA ASN A 92 2.39 10.74 -32.49
C ASN A 92 3.65 11.63 -32.56
N GLY A 93 4.20 12.00 -31.41
CA GLY A 93 5.60 12.39 -31.21
C GLY A 93 6.27 11.33 -30.32
N SER A 94 7.58 11.13 -30.41
CA SER A 94 8.27 10.26 -29.45
C SER A 94 7.99 10.78 -28.04
N ALA A 95 7.35 9.98 -27.19
CA ALA A 95 7.12 10.37 -25.80
C ALA A 95 8.47 10.69 -25.15
N PRO A 96 8.60 11.80 -24.39
CA PRO A 96 9.87 12.18 -23.78
C PRO A 96 10.32 11.22 -22.67
N LEU A 97 9.44 10.31 -22.24
CA LEU A 97 9.75 9.19 -21.35
C LEU A 97 9.66 7.85 -22.12
N CYS A 98 10.52 6.90 -21.77
CA CYS A 98 10.56 5.57 -22.36
C CYS A 98 9.62 4.62 -21.60
N PHE A 99 8.70 3.93 -22.27
CA PHE A 99 7.76 3.02 -21.60
C PHE A 99 7.97 1.54 -21.98
N ASP A 100 9.12 1.21 -22.57
CA ASP A 100 9.44 -0.12 -23.08
C ASP A 100 9.52 -1.16 -21.95
N SER A 101 10.15 -0.80 -20.82
CA SER A 101 10.19 -1.60 -19.60
C SER A 101 10.10 -0.71 -18.34
N PRO A 102 9.76 -1.25 -17.16
CA PRO A 102 9.80 -0.51 -15.89
C PRO A 102 11.17 0.13 -15.62
N ARG A 103 12.26 -0.57 -15.98
CA ARG A 103 13.64 -0.09 -15.83
C ARG A 103 13.92 1.10 -16.75
N ASP A 104 13.57 0.99 -18.03
CA ASP A 104 13.80 2.05 -19.01
C ASP A 104 12.94 3.28 -18.70
N PHE A 105 11.73 3.06 -18.20
CA PHE A 105 10.87 4.12 -17.70
C PHE A 105 11.53 4.89 -16.57
N PHE A 106 11.93 4.22 -15.49
CA PHE A 106 12.55 4.93 -14.37
C PHE A 106 13.86 5.61 -14.79
N GLN A 107 14.69 4.97 -15.63
CA GLN A 107 15.91 5.58 -16.17
C GLN A 107 15.62 6.85 -16.98
N SER A 108 14.58 6.85 -17.83
CA SER A 108 14.18 8.05 -18.56
C SER A 108 13.65 9.16 -17.63
N LEU A 109 12.91 8.78 -16.58
CA LEU A 109 12.32 9.70 -15.60
C LEU A 109 13.38 10.47 -14.82
N ILE A 110 14.50 9.84 -14.44
CA ILE A 110 15.58 10.46 -13.66
C ILE A 110 16.77 10.96 -14.49
N SER A 111 16.69 10.86 -15.82
CA SER A 111 17.72 11.35 -16.74
C SER A 111 18.12 12.82 -16.42
N PRO A 112 19.42 13.19 -16.48
CA PRO A 112 20.55 12.40 -16.98
C PRO A 112 21.23 11.50 -15.93
N VAL A 113 20.69 11.41 -14.70
CA VAL A 113 21.27 10.56 -13.65
C VAL A 113 21.06 9.09 -14.01
N GLY A 114 22.13 8.29 -13.96
CA GLY A 114 22.05 6.85 -14.19
C GLY A 114 21.42 6.12 -13.00
N LEU A 115 20.76 4.98 -13.24
CA LEU A 115 20.17 4.16 -12.18
C LEU A 115 21.16 3.82 -11.06
N ASP A 116 22.37 3.36 -11.42
CA ASP A 116 23.37 2.96 -10.44
C ASP A 116 23.81 4.15 -9.58
N GLU A 117 23.98 5.33 -10.18
CA GLU A 117 24.30 6.55 -9.43
C GLU A 117 23.16 6.94 -8.49
N PHE A 118 21.91 6.89 -8.98
CA PHE A 118 20.73 7.21 -8.18
C PHE A 118 20.65 6.35 -6.92
N PHE A 119 20.69 5.02 -7.07
CA PHE A 119 20.55 4.11 -5.94
C PHE A 119 21.75 4.07 -5.00
N GLN A 120 22.96 4.29 -5.52
CA GLN A 120 24.16 4.29 -4.68
C GLN A 120 24.34 5.60 -3.92
N GLN A 121 23.93 6.75 -4.48
CA GLN A 121 24.27 8.06 -3.92
C GLN A 121 23.09 8.85 -3.38
N TYR A 122 21.87 8.65 -3.90
CA TYR A 122 20.73 9.50 -3.57
C TYR A 122 19.65 8.74 -2.80
N TRP A 123 19.26 7.56 -3.30
CA TRP A 123 18.19 6.76 -2.70
C TRP A 123 18.42 6.52 -1.21
N GLU A 124 17.42 6.86 -0.39
CA GLU A 124 17.44 6.78 1.09
C GLU A 124 18.60 7.53 1.77
N GLN A 125 19.28 8.44 1.07
CA GLN A 125 20.49 9.12 1.57
C GLN A 125 20.40 10.64 1.51
N LYS A 126 20.09 11.22 0.36
CA LYS A 126 20.07 12.68 0.19
C LYS A 126 19.15 13.14 -0.96
N PRO A 127 18.69 14.40 -0.92
CA PRO A 127 17.91 14.98 -2.01
C PRO A 127 18.68 15.03 -3.35
N LEU A 128 17.91 14.95 -4.45
CA LEU A 128 18.36 15.18 -5.82
C LEU A 128 17.45 16.19 -6.49
N VAL A 129 18.02 17.26 -7.03
CA VAL A 129 17.30 18.29 -7.81
C VAL A 129 17.78 18.23 -9.25
N LEU A 130 16.86 17.99 -10.18
CA LEU A 130 17.12 17.97 -11.62
C LEU A 130 16.44 19.16 -12.26
N HIS A 131 17.23 20.21 -12.50
CA HIS A 131 16.81 21.34 -13.33
C HIS A 131 16.95 20.98 -14.80
N ARG A 132 15.84 21.05 -15.54
CA ARG A 132 15.75 20.66 -16.94
C ARG A 132 15.23 21.82 -17.77
N SER A 133 15.69 21.90 -19.01
CA SER A 133 15.31 22.94 -19.96
C SER A 133 14.73 22.37 -21.25
N ASP A 134 14.34 21.09 -21.24
CA ASP A 134 13.73 20.41 -22.38
C ASP A 134 12.26 20.85 -22.54
N PRO A 135 11.91 21.57 -23.63
CA PRO A 135 10.55 22.06 -23.85
C PRO A 135 9.53 20.93 -24.06
N ASP A 136 9.94 19.82 -24.67
CA ASP A 136 9.03 18.70 -24.96
C ASP A 136 8.69 17.96 -23.66
N LEU A 137 9.68 17.76 -22.79
CA LEU A 137 9.47 17.20 -21.45
C LEU A 137 8.61 18.13 -20.58
N ALA A 138 8.87 19.44 -20.60
CA ALA A 138 8.06 20.43 -19.88
C ALA A 138 6.59 20.41 -20.36
N SER A 139 6.38 20.32 -21.68
CA SER A 139 5.04 20.20 -22.26
C SER A 139 4.36 18.88 -21.86
N TYR A 140 5.12 17.78 -21.83
CA TYR A 140 4.61 16.48 -21.40
C TYR A 140 4.19 16.50 -19.92
N TYR A 141 5.04 17.02 -19.01
CA TYR A 141 4.68 17.18 -17.59
C TYR A 141 3.44 18.06 -17.42
N GLY A 142 3.37 19.19 -18.12
CA GLY A 142 2.19 20.07 -18.10
C GLY A 142 0.90 19.42 -18.62
N SER A 143 0.99 18.32 -19.37
CA SER A 143 -0.16 17.55 -19.86
C SER A 143 -0.68 16.50 -18.86
N LEU A 144 0.14 16.11 -17.88
CA LEU A 144 -0.21 15.06 -16.91
C LEU A 144 -1.41 15.46 -16.05
N PHE A 145 -1.47 16.72 -15.62
CA PHE A 145 -2.58 17.23 -14.83
C PHE A 145 -2.66 18.76 -14.87
N GLN A 146 -3.87 19.30 -15.01
CA GLN A 146 -4.15 20.75 -15.02
C GLN A 146 -5.32 21.12 -14.12
N LEU A 147 -5.43 22.39 -13.73
CA LEU A 147 -6.58 22.87 -12.94
C LEU A 147 -7.94 22.64 -13.66
N SER A 148 -7.97 22.62 -14.99
CA SER A 148 -9.16 22.27 -15.77
C SER A 148 -9.60 20.81 -15.58
N ASP A 149 -8.68 19.90 -15.26
CA ASP A 149 -9.03 18.51 -14.94
C ASP A 149 -9.84 18.47 -13.65
N VAL A 150 -9.45 19.24 -12.62
CA VAL A 150 -10.22 19.35 -11.36
C VAL A 150 -11.67 19.76 -11.64
N LYS A 151 -11.90 20.70 -12.58
CA LYS A 151 -13.26 21.10 -12.98
C LYS A 151 -14.07 19.92 -13.54
N GLN A 152 -13.47 19.13 -14.41
CA GLN A 152 -14.12 17.95 -15.00
C GLN A 152 -14.40 16.88 -13.93
N LEU A 153 -13.44 16.64 -13.04
CA LEU A 153 -13.58 15.66 -11.97
C LEU A 153 -14.63 16.08 -10.94
N CYS A 154 -14.75 17.36 -10.60
CA CYS A 154 -15.86 17.84 -9.77
C CYS A 154 -17.24 17.50 -10.37
N ALA A 155 -17.38 17.51 -11.71
CA ALA A 155 -18.61 17.11 -12.37
C ALA A 155 -18.90 15.60 -12.24
N ARG A 156 -17.84 14.79 -12.11
CA ARG A 156 -17.91 13.35 -11.81
C ARG A 156 -18.10 13.03 -10.32
N GLY A 157 -18.19 14.05 -9.46
CA GLY A 157 -18.60 13.89 -8.06
C GLY A 157 -17.49 13.72 -7.04
N LEU A 158 -16.31 14.34 -7.23
CA LEU A 158 -15.25 14.41 -6.19
C LEU A 158 -15.81 14.81 -4.82
N ARG A 159 -15.27 14.24 -3.74
CA ARG A 159 -15.64 14.52 -2.36
C ARG A 159 -14.47 15.11 -1.58
N TYR A 160 -14.78 16.03 -0.65
CA TYR A 160 -13.79 16.55 0.29
C TYR A 160 -13.29 15.43 1.21
N ALA A 161 -12.03 15.51 1.63
CA ALA A 161 -11.31 14.55 2.49
C ALA A 161 -11.08 13.16 1.86
N THR A 162 -12.01 12.64 1.06
CA THR A 162 -11.81 11.40 0.31
C THR A 162 -10.91 11.63 -0.90
N ASP A 163 -11.31 12.52 -1.81
CA ASP A 163 -10.58 12.71 -3.07
C ASP A 163 -9.75 13.99 -3.08
N LEU A 164 -10.12 14.98 -2.26
CA LEU A 164 -9.53 16.31 -2.33
C LEU A 164 -9.57 17.04 -0.99
N ASN A 165 -8.47 17.71 -0.68
CA ASN A 165 -8.37 18.68 0.40
C ASN A 165 -8.12 20.10 -0.10
N VAL A 166 -8.55 21.05 0.72
CA VAL A 166 -8.22 22.47 0.58
C VAL A 166 -7.55 22.92 1.87
N CYS A 167 -6.33 23.43 1.78
CA CYS A 167 -5.55 23.81 2.96
C CYS A 167 -4.77 25.11 2.76
N ARG A 168 -4.35 25.75 3.84
CA ARG A 168 -3.45 26.90 3.82
C ARG A 168 -2.54 26.89 5.04
N CYS A 169 -1.28 27.26 4.86
CA CYS A 169 -0.37 27.49 5.97
C CYS A 169 -0.63 28.87 6.56
N VAL A 170 -0.94 28.94 7.85
CA VAL A 170 -1.15 30.17 8.59
C VAL A 170 -0.36 30.10 9.89
N ASN A 171 0.62 31.00 10.07
CA ASN A 171 1.48 31.05 11.26
C ASN A 171 2.13 29.69 11.59
N GLY A 172 2.73 29.04 10.58
CA GLY A 172 3.39 27.74 10.75
C GLY A 172 2.44 26.56 11.01
N LYS A 173 1.13 26.71 10.81
CA LYS A 173 0.14 25.64 11.01
C LYS A 173 -0.71 25.38 9.77
N LYS A 174 -0.98 24.11 9.49
CA LYS A 174 -1.93 23.68 8.45
C LYS A 174 -3.36 24.04 8.88
N LYS A 175 -4.02 24.90 8.13
CA LYS A 175 -5.45 25.19 8.27
C LYS A 175 -6.22 24.50 7.16
N VAL A 176 -7.02 23.50 7.52
CA VAL A 176 -7.92 22.80 6.59
C VAL A 176 -9.18 23.64 6.37
N LEU A 177 -9.61 23.74 5.11
CA LEU A 177 -10.74 24.55 4.64
C LEU A 177 -11.80 23.69 3.95
N ASN A 178 -11.72 22.36 4.10
CA ASN A 178 -12.67 21.40 3.57
C ASN A 178 -14.11 21.74 3.99
N LYS A 179 -15.04 21.37 3.12
CA LYS A 179 -16.47 21.32 3.44
C LYS A 179 -16.92 19.86 3.51
N ALA A 180 -18.17 19.64 3.89
CA ALA A 180 -18.76 18.30 3.83
C ALA A 180 -19.23 17.95 2.41
N GLY A 181 -19.11 16.68 2.02
CA GLY A 181 -19.71 16.12 0.81
C GLY A 181 -19.00 16.47 -0.50
N LYS A 182 -19.78 16.53 -1.59
CA LYS A 182 -19.27 16.75 -2.96
C LYS A 182 -18.63 18.13 -3.13
N VAL A 183 -17.55 18.16 -3.90
CA VAL A 183 -16.75 19.35 -4.20
C VAL A 183 -17.35 20.09 -5.41
N LYS A 184 -17.64 21.39 -5.25
CA LYS A 184 -18.05 22.26 -6.36
C LYS A 184 -16.86 23.06 -6.86
N PHE A 185 -16.58 23.02 -8.17
CA PHE A 185 -15.43 23.74 -8.74
C PHE A 185 -15.49 25.26 -8.51
N SER A 186 -16.68 25.87 -8.52
CA SER A 186 -16.84 27.30 -8.21
C SER A 186 -16.37 27.65 -6.79
N GLN A 187 -16.53 26.73 -5.84
CA GLN A 187 -16.03 26.91 -4.48
C GLN A 187 -14.51 26.80 -4.43
N LEU A 188 -13.92 25.80 -5.11
CA LEU A 188 -12.46 25.65 -5.18
C LEU A 188 -11.80 26.89 -5.79
N LYS A 189 -12.36 27.42 -6.88
CA LYS A 189 -11.89 28.65 -7.52
C LYS A 189 -11.88 29.82 -6.52
N LYS A 190 -12.96 29.96 -5.75
CA LYS A 190 -13.07 30.97 -4.69
C LYS A 190 -12.00 30.79 -3.61
N ASP A 191 -11.77 29.57 -3.15
CA ASP A 191 -10.76 29.28 -2.12
C ASP A 191 -9.33 29.52 -2.64
N LEU A 192 -9.03 29.19 -3.90
CA LEU A 192 -7.75 29.53 -4.56
C LEU A 192 -7.55 31.06 -4.65
N GLU A 193 -8.52 31.77 -5.24
CA GLU A 193 -8.37 33.18 -5.62
C GLU A 193 -8.48 34.13 -4.41
N GLU A 194 -9.52 33.98 -3.59
CA GLU A 194 -9.81 34.90 -2.49
C GLU A 194 -9.09 34.51 -1.21
N ARG A 195 -8.99 33.19 -0.94
CA ARG A 195 -8.42 32.69 0.32
C ARG A 195 -6.97 32.27 0.20
N ARG A 196 -6.39 32.28 -1.01
CA ARG A 196 -5.01 31.84 -1.28
C ARG A 196 -4.76 30.43 -0.72
N ALA A 197 -5.77 29.56 -0.83
CA ALA A 197 -5.68 28.18 -0.38
C ALA A 197 -4.98 27.32 -1.44
N THR A 198 -4.39 26.21 -1.03
CA THR A 198 -3.87 25.14 -1.89
C THR A 198 -4.91 24.04 -2.02
N ILE A 199 -5.10 23.55 -3.24
CA ILE A 199 -5.83 22.30 -3.52
C ILE A 199 -4.82 21.16 -3.48
N GLN A 200 -5.17 20.08 -2.76
CA GLN A 200 -4.46 18.81 -2.75
C GLN A 200 -5.44 17.74 -3.25
N LEU A 201 -5.22 17.17 -4.43
CA LEU A 201 -6.05 16.09 -4.98
C LEU A 201 -5.34 14.75 -4.77
N HIS A 202 -6.08 13.78 -4.24
CA HIS A 202 -5.60 12.45 -3.91
C HIS A 202 -5.83 11.47 -5.04
N GLN A 203 -4.80 10.69 -5.32
CA GLN A 203 -4.85 9.53 -6.21
C GLN A 203 -5.40 9.86 -7.61
N PRO A 204 -4.82 10.85 -8.32
CA PRO A 204 -5.25 11.27 -9.65
C PRO A 204 -5.12 10.18 -10.73
N GLN A 205 -4.29 9.15 -10.51
CA GLN A 205 -4.18 7.98 -11.41
C GLN A 205 -5.50 7.27 -11.62
N ARG A 206 -6.43 7.35 -10.67
CA ARG A 206 -7.79 6.80 -10.80
C ARG A 206 -8.57 7.43 -11.95
N PHE A 207 -8.18 8.63 -12.37
CA PHE A 207 -8.92 9.43 -13.34
C PHE A 207 -8.12 9.81 -14.59
N LYS A 208 -6.78 9.77 -14.53
CA LYS A 208 -5.89 10.20 -15.61
C LYS A 208 -5.04 9.03 -16.10
N ASP A 209 -5.19 8.67 -17.36
CA ASP A 209 -4.59 7.45 -17.94
C ASP A 209 -3.06 7.51 -17.95
N GLU A 210 -2.48 8.65 -18.30
CA GLU A 210 -1.02 8.78 -18.30
C GLU A 210 -0.42 8.63 -16.89
N LEU A 211 -1.13 9.08 -15.85
CA LEU A 211 -0.71 8.89 -14.46
C LEU A 211 -0.87 7.44 -14.00
N TRP A 212 -1.90 6.73 -14.48
CA TRP A 212 -2.00 5.28 -14.29
C TRP A 212 -0.81 4.56 -14.92
N ARG A 213 -0.49 4.88 -16.19
CA ARG A 213 0.66 4.30 -16.89
C ARG A 213 1.98 4.52 -16.14
N ILE A 214 2.22 5.75 -15.70
CA ILE A 214 3.43 6.11 -14.95
C ILE A 214 3.50 5.34 -13.64
N GLN A 215 2.43 5.36 -12.84
CA GLN A 215 2.44 4.74 -11.52
C GLN A 215 2.52 3.22 -11.60
N GLU A 216 1.81 2.57 -12.53
CA GLU A 216 1.92 1.12 -12.74
C GLU A 216 3.36 0.70 -13.08
N ARG A 217 4.02 1.41 -14.01
CA ARG A 217 5.42 1.15 -14.34
C ARG A 217 6.35 1.33 -13.14
N LEU A 218 6.10 2.33 -12.29
CA LEU A 218 6.87 2.52 -11.07
C LEU A 218 6.62 1.41 -10.04
N GLU A 219 5.39 0.91 -9.89
CA GLU A 219 5.10 -0.22 -9.02
C GLU A 219 5.82 -1.50 -9.47
N SER A 220 5.82 -1.74 -10.79
CA SER A 220 6.57 -2.83 -11.41
C SER A 220 8.08 -2.69 -11.21
N PHE A 221 8.60 -1.46 -11.22
CA PHE A 221 10.02 -1.18 -11.02
C PHE A 221 10.47 -1.31 -9.55
N PHE A 222 9.70 -0.74 -8.61
CA PHE A 222 10.07 -0.71 -7.19
C PHE A 222 9.65 -1.96 -6.41
N GLY A 223 8.65 -2.71 -6.89
CA GLY A 223 8.06 -3.80 -6.09
C GLY A 223 7.37 -3.28 -4.82
N SER A 224 6.84 -2.05 -4.87
CA SER A 224 6.14 -1.35 -3.80
C SER A 224 4.99 -0.56 -4.40
N LEU A 225 3.94 -0.31 -3.61
CA LEU A 225 2.82 0.52 -4.04
C LEU A 225 3.31 1.95 -4.36
N VAL A 226 2.71 2.56 -5.38
CA VAL A 226 3.04 3.93 -5.79
C VAL A 226 1.77 4.76 -5.80
N GLY A 227 1.60 5.59 -4.78
CA GLY A 227 0.54 6.60 -4.72
C GLY A 227 0.95 7.93 -5.34
N SER A 228 -0.01 8.84 -5.51
CA SER A 228 0.33 10.21 -5.87
C SER A 228 -0.67 11.26 -5.39
N ASN A 229 -0.19 12.51 -5.30
CA ASN A 229 -0.99 13.68 -4.98
C ASN A 229 -0.67 14.83 -5.95
N ILE A 230 -1.70 15.60 -6.34
CA ILE A 230 -1.52 16.87 -7.06
C ILE A 230 -1.68 18.02 -6.08
N TYR A 231 -0.77 18.99 -6.15
CA TYR A 231 -0.86 20.23 -5.38
C TYR A 231 -0.96 21.44 -6.31
N ILE A 232 -2.03 22.22 -6.18
CA ILE A 232 -2.23 23.48 -6.91
C ILE A 232 -2.23 24.64 -5.91
N THR A 233 -1.18 25.46 -5.94
CA THR A 233 -0.95 26.55 -4.99
C THR A 233 -0.94 27.91 -5.72
N PRO A 234 -1.83 28.86 -5.39
CA PRO A 234 -1.90 30.16 -6.04
C PRO A 234 -0.71 31.04 -5.67
N GLN A 235 -0.48 32.10 -6.44
CA GLN A 235 0.59 33.08 -6.22
C GLN A 235 0.73 33.55 -4.76
N ALA A 236 1.96 33.87 -4.36
CA ALA A 236 2.31 34.47 -3.07
C ALA A 236 1.64 33.74 -1.88
N SER A 237 1.67 32.41 -1.89
CA SER A 237 1.01 31.60 -0.87
C SER A 237 1.70 30.26 -0.61
N GLN A 238 1.43 29.72 0.57
CA GLN A 238 1.96 28.44 1.06
C GLN A 238 0.80 27.57 1.55
N GLY A 239 0.75 26.33 1.09
CA GLY A 239 -0.30 25.38 1.44
C GLY A 239 -0.05 24.67 2.77
N LEU A 240 1.17 24.17 2.95
CA LEU A 240 1.56 23.32 4.07
C LEU A 240 2.73 23.94 4.85
N PRO A 241 2.73 23.84 6.19
CA PRO A 241 3.90 24.18 7.02
C PRO A 241 5.06 23.18 6.79
N PRO A 242 6.25 23.42 7.34
CA PRO A 242 7.33 22.44 7.31
C PRO A 242 6.93 21.11 7.93
N HIS A 243 7.28 20.02 7.25
CA HIS A 243 6.99 18.65 7.66
C HIS A 243 7.95 17.67 6.97
N TYR A 244 7.95 16.42 7.44
CA TYR A 244 8.49 15.29 6.70
C TYR A 244 7.44 14.20 6.54
N ASP A 245 7.57 13.42 5.47
CA ASP A 245 6.71 12.27 5.17
C ASP A 245 7.39 10.94 5.53
N ASP A 246 6.60 9.87 5.51
CA ASP A 246 6.97 8.47 5.77
C ASP A 246 7.23 7.65 4.50
N VAL A 247 7.38 8.33 3.36
CA VAL A 247 7.51 7.75 2.01
C VAL A 247 8.68 8.34 1.25
N GLU A 248 9.20 7.58 0.29
CA GLU A 248 10.15 8.08 -0.69
C GLU A 248 9.41 8.91 -1.73
N VAL A 249 9.90 10.12 -2.02
CA VAL A 249 9.15 11.13 -2.78
C VAL A 249 9.87 11.53 -4.07
N LEU A 250 9.12 11.52 -5.18
CA LEU A 250 9.49 12.07 -6.48
C LEU A 250 8.49 13.16 -6.87
N ILE A 251 8.94 14.39 -7.04
CA ILE A 251 8.12 15.54 -7.39
C ILE A 251 8.39 15.96 -8.83
N LEU A 252 7.32 16.08 -9.62
CA LEU A 252 7.35 16.57 -11.00
C LEU A 252 6.65 17.92 -11.03
N GLN A 253 7.37 18.98 -11.41
CA GLN A 253 6.78 20.31 -11.55
C GLN A 253 6.05 20.39 -12.90
N LEU A 254 4.73 20.63 -12.87
CA LEU A 254 3.87 20.55 -14.06
C LEU A 254 3.56 21.94 -14.65
N GLU A 255 3.19 22.90 -13.81
CA GLU A 255 2.84 24.26 -14.24
C GLU A 255 3.41 25.30 -13.28
N GLY A 256 3.78 26.47 -13.82
CA GLY A 256 4.29 27.60 -13.03
C GLY A 256 5.60 27.29 -12.30
N GLN A 257 5.85 27.97 -11.19
CA GLN A 257 7.09 27.84 -10.42
C GLN A 257 6.81 27.71 -8.93
N LYS A 258 7.64 26.94 -8.22
CA LYS A 258 7.54 26.78 -6.76
C LYS A 258 8.89 26.92 -6.10
N HIS A 259 8.97 27.75 -5.06
CA HIS A 259 10.14 27.87 -4.20
C HIS A 259 10.12 26.71 -3.19
N TRP A 260 11.18 25.92 -3.16
CA TRP A 260 11.34 24.77 -2.29
C TRP A 260 12.51 25.00 -1.34
N ARG A 261 12.30 24.63 -0.07
CA ARG A 261 13.32 24.60 0.96
C ARG A 261 13.32 23.22 1.61
N LEU A 262 14.48 22.56 1.61
CA LEU A 262 14.72 21.26 2.24
C LEU A 262 15.66 21.42 3.43
N TYR A 263 15.49 20.59 4.45
CA TYR A 263 16.26 20.67 5.70
C TYR A 263 16.76 19.29 6.11
N GLN A 264 17.68 19.27 7.07
CA GLN A 264 18.17 18.03 7.66
C GLN A 264 17.01 17.29 8.37
N PRO A 265 16.86 15.97 8.20
CA PRO A 265 15.88 15.19 8.96
C PRO A 265 16.12 15.29 10.48
N THR A 266 15.06 15.56 11.24
CA THR A 266 15.03 15.35 12.70
C THR A 266 14.94 13.86 13.04
N VAL A 267 14.27 13.09 12.18
CA VAL A 267 14.18 11.62 12.22
C VAL A 267 14.59 11.08 10.85
N PRO A 268 15.85 10.62 10.67
CA PRO A 268 16.29 10.03 9.41
C PRO A 268 15.50 8.76 9.08
N LEU A 269 15.07 8.62 7.82
CA LEU A 269 14.28 7.49 7.34
C LEU A 269 13.02 7.24 8.18
N ALA A 270 12.34 8.33 8.56
CA ALA A 270 11.14 8.29 9.39
C ALA A 270 10.08 7.33 8.81
N ARG A 271 9.46 6.55 9.71
CA ARG A 271 8.36 5.62 9.37
C ARG A 271 6.98 6.23 9.58
N GLU A 272 6.92 7.46 10.04
CA GLU A 272 5.70 8.19 10.38
C GLU A 272 5.81 9.61 9.84
N TYR A 273 4.69 10.24 9.54
CA TYR A 273 4.62 11.65 9.16
C TYR A 273 4.74 12.55 10.40
N SER A 274 5.36 13.73 10.26
CA SER A 274 5.34 14.73 11.32
C SER A 274 5.40 16.17 10.81
N LEU A 275 4.71 17.07 11.53
CA LEU A 275 4.88 18.51 11.41
C LEU A 275 6.09 18.98 12.21
N GLU A 276 6.87 19.90 11.64
CA GLU A 276 8.09 20.39 12.28
C GLU A 276 8.03 21.91 12.52
N PRO A 277 8.21 22.37 13.78
CA PRO A 277 8.28 23.79 14.10
C PRO A 277 9.47 24.50 13.41
N GLU A 278 9.22 25.63 12.75
CA GLU A 278 10.27 26.39 12.02
C GLU A 278 11.47 26.79 12.89
N ASP A 279 11.29 26.97 14.20
CA ASP A 279 12.35 27.31 15.13
C ASP A 279 13.27 26.12 15.48
N ARG A 280 12.93 24.90 15.03
CA ARG A 280 13.67 23.66 15.35
C ARG A 280 14.34 23.00 14.14
N ILE A 281 14.08 23.46 12.92
CA ILE A 281 14.56 22.81 11.69
C ILE A 281 15.89 23.35 11.15
N GLY A 282 16.37 24.48 11.70
CA GLY A 282 17.63 25.10 11.29
C GLY A 282 17.58 25.74 9.89
N PRO A 283 18.73 26.11 9.30
CA PRO A 283 18.78 26.65 7.95
C PRO A 283 18.51 25.55 6.90
N PRO A 284 17.93 25.91 5.74
CA PRO A 284 17.73 24.95 4.66
C PRO A 284 19.07 24.41 4.15
N THR A 285 19.12 23.10 3.91
CA THR A 285 20.24 22.44 3.22
C THR A 285 20.18 22.69 1.72
N HIS A 286 18.96 22.90 1.19
CA HIS A 286 18.72 23.24 -0.20
C HIS A 286 17.62 24.30 -0.29
N ASP A 287 17.81 25.27 -1.17
CA ASP A 287 16.90 26.39 -1.41
C ASP A 287 16.92 26.70 -2.92
N PHE A 288 15.83 26.40 -3.63
CA PHE A 288 15.76 26.46 -5.10
C PHE A 288 14.33 26.66 -5.61
N ILE A 289 14.19 27.02 -6.89
CA ILE A 289 12.89 27.16 -7.57
C ILE A 289 12.76 26.04 -8.61
N LEU A 290 11.68 25.25 -8.53
CA LEU A 290 11.32 24.31 -9.58
C LEU A 290 10.51 24.99 -10.68
N GLN A 291 10.78 24.63 -11.93
CA GLN A 291 10.07 25.06 -13.14
C GLN A 291 9.48 23.86 -13.90
N PRO A 292 8.55 24.05 -14.84
CA PRO A 292 7.91 22.94 -15.54
C PRO A 292 8.93 22.02 -16.22
N GLY A 293 8.82 20.71 -15.98
CA GLY A 293 9.78 19.70 -16.46
C GLY A 293 10.86 19.29 -15.44
N ASP A 294 11.08 20.08 -14.40
CA ASP A 294 12.02 19.75 -13.33
C ASP A 294 11.53 18.55 -12.50
N LEU A 295 12.49 17.83 -11.93
CA LEU A 295 12.25 16.73 -10.98
C LEU A 295 13.00 16.98 -9.67
N LEU A 296 12.33 16.68 -8.56
CA LEU A 296 12.92 16.68 -7.22
C LEU A 296 12.70 15.30 -6.58
N TYR A 297 13.76 14.68 -6.08
CA TYR A 297 13.69 13.50 -5.22
C TYR A 297 14.20 13.84 -3.82
N PHE A 298 13.58 13.28 -2.78
CA PHE A 298 14.15 13.23 -1.44
C PHE A 298 13.64 12.01 -0.65
N PRO A 299 14.45 11.48 0.29
CA PRO A 299 14.06 10.35 1.11
C PRO A 299 13.11 10.74 2.25
N ARG A 300 12.36 9.76 2.76
CA ARG A 300 11.48 9.92 3.91
C ARG A 300 12.23 10.46 5.13
N GLY A 301 11.55 11.29 5.93
CA GLY A 301 12.18 12.06 7.01
C GLY A 301 12.82 13.39 6.57
N THR A 302 13.03 13.63 5.27
CA THR A 302 13.51 14.94 4.78
C THR A 302 12.46 16.01 5.04
N ILE A 303 12.79 16.96 5.91
CA ILE A 303 11.91 18.09 6.20
C ILE A 303 11.88 19.00 4.98
N HIS A 304 10.69 19.42 4.59
CA HIS A 304 10.50 20.29 3.44
C HIS A 304 9.34 21.27 3.63
N GLN A 305 9.42 22.38 2.92
CA GLN A 305 8.31 23.30 2.72
C GLN A 305 8.41 23.97 1.35
N ALA A 306 7.27 24.41 0.82
CA ALA A 306 7.23 25.07 -0.49
C ALA A 306 6.14 26.13 -0.59
N ASP A 307 6.46 27.22 -1.29
CA ASP A 307 5.56 28.34 -1.55
C ASP A 307 5.63 28.79 -3.01
N THR A 308 4.51 29.33 -3.52
CA THR A 308 4.47 29.89 -4.88
C THR A 308 4.94 31.35 -4.83
N PRO A 309 5.98 31.73 -5.59
CA PRO A 309 6.50 33.10 -5.58
C PRO A 309 5.45 34.16 -5.98
N ALA A 310 5.69 35.41 -5.58
CA ALA A 310 4.91 36.54 -6.08
C ALA A 310 5.12 36.72 -7.60
N GLY A 311 4.05 37.02 -8.34
CA GLY A 311 4.08 37.19 -9.80
C GLY A 311 3.87 35.90 -10.61
N VAL A 312 3.95 34.73 -9.97
CA VAL A 312 3.63 33.42 -10.59
C VAL A 312 2.16 33.09 -10.29
N GLU A 313 1.27 33.15 -11.29
CA GLU A 313 -0.19 33.03 -11.09
C GLU A 313 -0.60 31.83 -10.21
N ARG A 314 -0.02 30.66 -10.51
CA ARG A 314 -0.18 29.40 -9.77
C ARG A 314 1.01 28.49 -10.00
N SER A 315 1.22 27.55 -9.08
CA SER A 315 2.12 26.41 -9.24
C SER A 315 1.31 25.11 -9.15
N THR A 316 1.56 24.19 -10.06
CA THR A 316 1.02 22.81 -10.04
C THR A 316 2.17 21.82 -10.04
N HIS A 317 2.19 20.88 -9.09
CA HIS A 317 3.12 19.74 -9.12
C HIS A 317 2.41 18.43 -8.78
N LEU A 318 2.98 17.35 -9.29
CA LEU A 318 2.66 15.97 -8.92
C LEU A 318 3.71 15.47 -7.93
N THR A 319 3.26 14.88 -6.83
CA THR A 319 4.09 14.13 -5.90
C THR A 319 3.78 12.65 -6.07
N LEU A 320 4.73 11.89 -6.60
CA LEU A 320 4.73 10.43 -6.61
C LEU A 320 5.39 9.95 -5.30
N SER A 321 4.78 8.97 -4.64
CA SER A 321 5.22 8.46 -3.34
C SER A 321 5.23 6.94 -3.29
N THR A 322 6.30 6.34 -2.76
CA THR A 322 6.45 4.89 -2.65
C THR A 322 7.21 4.48 -1.38
N TYR A 323 7.42 3.18 -1.17
CA TYR A 323 8.23 2.62 -0.07
C TYR A 323 7.68 2.84 1.35
N GLN A 324 6.39 3.15 1.49
CA GLN A 324 5.74 3.19 2.81
C GLN A 324 5.80 1.82 3.48
N ASN A 325 6.34 1.75 4.70
CA ASN A 325 6.48 0.49 5.46
C ASN A 325 7.20 -0.65 4.69
N MET A 326 8.17 -0.29 3.84
CA MET A 326 9.01 -1.25 3.08
C MET A 326 10.44 -1.36 3.65
N SER A 327 10.59 -1.26 4.98
CA SER A 327 11.92 -1.35 5.61
C SER A 327 12.31 -2.78 5.98
N TRP A 328 13.60 -3.02 6.27
CA TRP A 328 14.06 -4.29 6.83
C TRP A 328 13.31 -4.70 8.11
N GLY A 329 12.88 -3.74 8.93
CA GLY A 329 12.08 -4.02 10.11
C GLY A 329 10.69 -4.58 9.77
N ASP A 330 10.04 -4.06 8.72
CA ASP A 330 8.75 -4.55 8.24
C ASP A 330 8.89 -5.97 7.66
N PHE A 331 9.94 -6.17 6.86
CA PHE A 331 10.24 -7.49 6.30
C PHE A 331 10.53 -8.52 7.40
N MET A 332 11.30 -8.15 8.43
CA MET A 332 11.53 -9.00 9.60
C MET A 332 10.23 -9.36 10.31
N LEU A 333 9.32 -8.40 10.50
CA LEU A 333 8.01 -8.67 11.11
C LEU A 333 7.15 -9.62 10.28
N ASP A 334 7.29 -9.62 8.95
CA ASP A 334 6.57 -10.52 8.06
C ASP A 334 7.17 -11.95 8.06
N VAL A 335 8.50 -12.09 8.03
CA VAL A 335 9.16 -13.40 7.83
C VAL A 335 9.53 -14.14 9.13
N ILE A 336 9.85 -13.42 10.22
CA ILE A 336 10.28 -14.05 11.48
C ILE A 336 9.19 -14.95 12.09
N PRO A 337 7.90 -14.56 12.12
CA PRO A 337 6.86 -15.44 12.65
C PRO A 337 6.85 -16.81 11.96
N GLY A 338 6.92 -16.83 10.62
CA GLY A 338 7.00 -18.07 9.83
C GLY A 338 8.23 -18.90 10.19
N CYS A 339 9.39 -18.26 10.33
CA CYS A 339 10.62 -18.95 10.74
C CYS A 339 10.55 -19.54 12.15
N VAL A 340 9.93 -18.82 13.09
CA VAL A 340 9.72 -19.29 14.46
C VAL A 340 8.79 -20.51 14.45
N PHE A 341 7.70 -20.49 13.68
CA PHE A 341 6.83 -21.65 13.53
C PHE A 341 7.56 -22.86 12.94
N ASP A 342 8.38 -22.68 11.90
CA ASP A 342 9.17 -23.76 11.31
C ASP A 342 10.19 -24.33 12.32
N CYS A 343 10.86 -23.47 13.09
CA CYS A 343 11.76 -23.90 14.16
C CYS A 343 11.01 -24.68 15.26
N MET A 344 9.82 -24.21 15.66
CA MET A 344 8.98 -24.89 16.64
C MET A 344 8.56 -26.28 16.19
N ARG A 345 8.48 -26.59 14.88
CA ARG A 345 8.20 -27.96 14.40
C ARG A 345 9.37 -28.91 14.67
N ARG A 346 10.61 -28.41 14.65
CA ARG A 346 11.85 -29.22 14.74
C ARG A 346 12.47 -29.24 16.13
N ASP A 347 12.35 -28.14 16.88
CA ASP A 347 13.00 -27.95 18.20
C ASP A 347 11.98 -28.02 19.34
N GLY A 348 12.05 -29.09 20.14
CA GLY A 348 11.19 -29.27 21.32
C GLY A 348 11.46 -28.24 22.42
N GLU A 349 12.64 -27.63 22.45
CA GLU A 349 12.98 -26.59 23.42
C GLU A 349 12.21 -25.28 23.15
N MET A 350 11.98 -24.95 21.88
CA MET A 350 11.14 -23.80 21.49
C MET A 350 9.64 -24.07 21.73
N ARG A 351 9.24 -25.33 21.86
CA ARG A 351 7.87 -25.72 22.27
C ARG A 351 7.68 -25.80 23.79
N SER A 352 8.76 -25.71 24.57
CA SER A 352 8.68 -25.80 26.02
C SER A 352 7.87 -24.64 26.61
N GLY A 353 7.06 -24.92 27.63
CA GLY A 353 6.19 -23.91 28.25
C GLY A 353 6.99 -22.79 28.92
N LEU A 354 6.46 -21.57 28.88
CA LEU A 354 7.03 -20.43 29.60
C LEU A 354 7.07 -20.69 31.11
N PRO A 355 8.03 -20.10 31.85
CA PRO A 355 8.00 -20.08 33.31
C PRO A 355 6.67 -19.56 33.84
N ARG A 356 6.15 -20.20 34.90
CA ARG A 356 4.91 -19.79 35.55
C ARG A 356 4.99 -18.31 35.97
N ASN A 357 3.89 -17.58 35.78
CA ASN A 357 3.76 -16.17 36.14
C ASN A 357 4.72 -15.21 35.40
N LEU A 358 5.39 -15.65 34.31
CA LEU A 358 6.27 -14.78 33.54
C LEU A 358 5.55 -13.52 33.04
N LEU A 359 4.32 -13.68 32.53
CA LEU A 359 3.52 -12.58 31.97
C LEU A 359 2.88 -11.67 33.04
N THR A 360 2.78 -12.13 34.29
CA THR A 360 2.24 -11.34 35.41
C THR A 360 3.32 -10.72 36.27
N ALA A 361 4.60 -10.98 35.95
CA ALA A 361 5.73 -10.37 36.63
C ALA A 361 5.85 -8.89 36.23
N PRO A 362 6.28 -8.00 37.15
CA PRO A 362 6.43 -6.57 36.86
C PRO A 362 7.61 -6.26 35.92
N SER A 363 8.53 -7.21 35.75
CA SER A 363 9.65 -7.13 34.82
C SER A 363 10.14 -8.53 34.44
N PHE A 364 10.77 -8.64 33.28
CA PHE A 364 11.41 -9.88 32.84
C PHE A 364 12.80 -10.04 33.46
N GLY A 365 13.06 -11.19 34.09
CA GLY A 365 14.36 -11.49 34.66
C GLY A 365 15.44 -11.69 33.59
N SER A 366 16.72 -11.49 33.95
CA SER A 366 17.84 -11.62 33.00
C SER A 366 17.94 -12.98 32.32
N ASP A 367 17.47 -14.05 32.96
CA ASP A 367 17.50 -15.40 32.39
C ASP A 367 16.51 -15.58 31.24
N VAL A 368 15.39 -14.84 31.23
CA VAL A 368 14.45 -14.79 30.11
C VAL A 368 15.11 -14.13 28.90
N ASN A 369 15.83 -13.02 29.12
CA ASN A 369 16.58 -12.34 28.07
C ASN A 369 17.68 -13.23 27.50
N LYS A 370 18.42 -13.96 28.35
CA LYS A 370 19.43 -14.94 27.91
C LYS A 370 18.78 -16.05 27.07
N ARG A 371 17.65 -16.58 27.53
CA ARG A 371 16.91 -17.65 26.83
C ARG A 371 16.44 -17.19 25.46
N MET A 372 15.85 -15.99 25.38
CA MET A 372 15.44 -15.40 24.10
C MET A 372 16.63 -15.17 23.18
N SER A 373 17.76 -14.68 23.71
CA SER A 373 18.99 -14.49 22.93
C SER A 373 19.51 -15.80 22.34
N VAL A 374 19.38 -16.93 23.05
CA VAL A 374 19.75 -18.25 22.53
C VAL A 374 18.88 -18.62 21.32
N PHE A 375 17.57 -18.43 21.41
CA PHE A 375 16.67 -18.73 20.30
C PHE A 375 16.89 -17.81 19.09
N LEU A 376 17.12 -16.51 19.32
CA LEU A 376 17.42 -15.56 18.25
C LEU A 376 18.73 -15.91 17.53
N ARG A 377 19.78 -16.29 18.26
CA ARG A 377 21.04 -16.76 17.65
C ARG A 377 20.84 -18.03 16.84
N ARG A 378 20.10 -19.00 17.36
CA ARG A 378 19.80 -20.24 16.60
C ARG A 378 19.06 -19.95 15.30
N LEU A 379 18.09 -19.04 15.33
CA LEU A 379 17.38 -18.62 14.13
C LEU A 379 18.34 -17.95 13.13
N ALA A 380 19.20 -17.06 13.60
CA ALA A 380 20.24 -16.45 12.76
C ALA A 380 21.16 -17.52 12.15
N ASP A 381 21.67 -18.46 12.95
CA ASP A 381 22.54 -19.54 12.48
C ASP A 381 21.83 -20.45 11.46
N ALA A 382 20.52 -20.69 11.62
CA ALA A 382 19.73 -21.49 10.69
C ALA A 382 19.52 -20.76 9.35
N LEU A 383 19.33 -19.44 9.38
CA LEU A 383 19.27 -18.61 8.18
C LEU A 383 20.61 -18.60 7.45
N GLU A 384 21.73 -18.45 8.16
CA GLU A 384 23.08 -18.45 7.57
C GLU A 384 23.45 -19.80 6.91
N ARG A 385 22.96 -20.92 7.46
CA ARG A 385 23.14 -22.25 6.87
C ARG A 385 22.16 -22.59 5.74
N ASN A 386 21.19 -21.71 5.45
CA ASN A 386 20.05 -21.99 4.57
C ASN A 386 19.18 -23.18 5.04
N ASP A 387 19.17 -23.48 6.34
CA ASP A 387 18.29 -24.48 6.96
C ASP A 387 16.84 -23.96 7.14
N GLN A 388 16.69 -22.63 7.01
CA GLN A 388 15.44 -21.89 7.18
C GLN A 388 15.17 -21.03 5.94
N GLU A 389 14.02 -21.23 5.33
CA GLU A 389 13.56 -20.44 4.19
C GLU A 389 12.85 -19.18 4.67
N LEU A 390 13.14 -18.03 4.06
CA LEU A 390 12.43 -16.78 4.30
C LEU A 390 11.19 -16.70 3.42
N ARG A 391 10.02 -16.69 4.04
CA ARG A 391 8.72 -16.60 3.35
C ARG A 391 8.01 -15.33 3.78
N SER A 392 7.98 -14.35 2.87
CA SER A 392 7.14 -13.17 3.00
C SER A 392 5.76 -13.49 2.41
N THR A 393 4.72 -13.23 3.19
CA THR A 393 3.34 -13.54 2.81
C THR A 393 2.47 -12.31 2.91
N ALA A 394 2.42 -11.63 4.06
CA ALA A 394 1.51 -10.52 4.24
C ALA A 394 1.94 -9.32 3.37
N MET A 395 3.25 -9.04 3.26
CA MET A 395 3.73 -7.96 2.39
C MET A 395 3.46 -8.24 0.90
N LYS A 396 3.70 -9.48 0.44
CA LYS A 396 3.42 -9.87 -0.95
C LYS A 396 1.93 -9.78 -1.29
N ARG A 397 1.06 -10.26 -0.39
CA ARG A 397 -0.40 -10.15 -0.55
C ARG A 397 -0.88 -8.70 -0.54
N ASP A 398 -0.37 -7.90 0.39
CA ASP A 398 -0.67 -6.46 0.47
C ASP A 398 -0.29 -5.75 -0.83
N PHE A 399 0.91 -6.00 -1.36
CA PHE A 399 1.34 -5.39 -2.62
C PHE A 399 0.48 -5.82 -3.81
N ILE A 400 0.28 -7.14 -4.02
CA ILE A 400 -0.40 -7.62 -5.22
C ILE A 400 -1.90 -7.27 -5.24
N SER A 401 -2.55 -7.26 -4.08
CA SER A 401 -4.00 -6.97 -3.98
C SER A 401 -4.32 -5.47 -4.08
N HIS A 402 -3.36 -4.59 -3.78
CA HIS A 402 -3.60 -3.15 -3.74
C HIS A 402 -2.90 -2.35 -4.83
N ARG A 403 -2.02 -2.95 -5.64
CA ARG A 403 -1.37 -2.26 -6.76
C ARG A 403 -2.30 -2.01 -7.94
N LEU A 404 -1.90 -1.14 -8.87
CA LEU A 404 -2.64 -0.89 -10.11
C LEU A 404 -2.70 -2.14 -10.99
N PRO A 405 -3.80 -2.32 -11.76
CA PRO A 405 -3.82 -3.27 -12.86
C PRO A 405 -2.88 -2.80 -14.00
N PRO A 406 -2.47 -3.70 -14.91
CA PRO A 406 -1.67 -3.32 -16.08
C PRO A 406 -2.35 -2.22 -16.91
N TYR A 407 -1.56 -1.26 -17.38
CA TYR A 407 -2.07 -0.11 -18.14
C TYR A 407 -2.83 -0.51 -19.42
N LEU A 408 -4.05 0.03 -19.58
CA LEU A 408 -4.97 -0.22 -20.71
C LEU A 408 -5.22 -1.71 -21.00
N LEU A 409 -5.24 -2.54 -19.96
CA LEU A 409 -5.66 -3.92 -20.10
C LEU A 409 -7.16 -3.97 -20.43
N GLU A 410 -7.51 -4.44 -21.63
CA GLU A 410 -8.91 -4.66 -22.00
C GLU A 410 -9.39 -6.01 -21.45
N GLN A 411 -10.71 -6.17 -21.28
CA GLN A 411 -11.30 -7.44 -20.83
C GLN A 411 -10.87 -8.60 -21.74
N ALA A 412 -10.74 -8.36 -23.05
CA ALA A 412 -10.29 -9.36 -24.02
C ALA A 412 -8.84 -9.82 -23.79
N ASP A 413 -7.99 -8.98 -23.18
CA ASP A 413 -6.61 -9.34 -22.86
C ASP A 413 -6.53 -10.28 -21.65
N LEU A 414 -7.55 -10.29 -20.78
CA LEU A 414 -7.64 -11.18 -19.62
C LEU A 414 -8.03 -12.61 -20.01
N GLU A 415 -8.70 -12.77 -21.15
CA GLU A 415 -9.18 -14.06 -21.59
C GLU A 415 -8.01 -14.97 -22.06
N PRO A 416 -8.16 -16.30 -21.96
CA PRO A 416 -7.21 -17.24 -22.51
C PRO A 416 -7.02 -17.03 -24.01
N THR A 417 -5.79 -16.72 -24.42
CA THR A 417 -5.44 -16.47 -25.83
C THR A 417 -4.85 -17.70 -26.51
N GLY A 418 -5.18 -17.89 -27.78
CA GLY A 418 -4.60 -18.96 -28.61
C GLY A 418 -5.13 -20.36 -28.28
N LYS A 419 -4.37 -21.39 -28.64
CA LYS A 419 -4.72 -22.78 -28.32
C LYS A 419 -4.34 -23.11 -26.86
N PRO A 420 -5.07 -24.04 -26.19
CA PRO A 420 -4.61 -24.61 -24.94
C PRO A 420 -3.20 -25.23 -25.09
N PRO A 421 -2.32 -25.06 -24.09
CA PRO A 421 -0.95 -25.55 -24.16
C PRO A 421 -0.88 -27.08 -24.09
N SER A 422 0.04 -27.67 -24.85
CA SER A 422 0.41 -29.09 -24.82
C SER A 422 1.90 -29.28 -24.49
N LEU A 423 2.33 -30.51 -24.20
CA LEU A 423 3.73 -30.79 -23.85
C LEU A 423 4.71 -30.61 -25.02
N GLU A 424 4.20 -30.56 -26.26
CA GLU A 424 4.98 -30.30 -27.47
C GLU A 424 5.23 -28.80 -27.70
N ASP A 425 4.53 -27.93 -26.97
CA ASP A 425 4.57 -26.50 -27.16
C ASP A 425 5.73 -25.84 -26.41
N THR A 426 6.12 -24.66 -26.90
CA THR A 426 6.89 -23.69 -26.12
C THR A 426 5.94 -22.65 -25.58
N VAL A 427 5.98 -22.40 -24.28
CA VAL A 427 5.07 -21.50 -23.58
C VAL A 427 5.81 -20.28 -23.04
N CYS A 428 5.09 -19.18 -22.88
CA CYS A 428 5.57 -18.00 -22.17
C CYS A 428 4.50 -17.45 -21.22
N LEU A 429 4.94 -16.95 -20.06
CA LEU A 429 4.06 -16.22 -19.16
C LEU A 429 3.70 -14.87 -19.75
N ARG A 430 2.44 -14.49 -19.61
CA ARG A 430 1.93 -13.15 -19.86
C ARG A 430 1.99 -12.36 -18.56
N PHE A 431 2.18 -11.05 -18.66
CA PHE A 431 2.11 -10.12 -17.51
C PHE A 431 3.01 -10.51 -16.32
N LYS A 432 4.24 -10.97 -16.58
CA LYS A 432 5.19 -11.40 -15.53
C LYS A 432 5.36 -10.38 -14.40
N GLU A 433 5.37 -9.09 -14.74
CA GLU A 433 5.52 -7.97 -13.79
C GLU A 433 4.34 -7.83 -12.82
N HIS A 434 3.21 -8.46 -13.14
CA HIS A 434 1.97 -8.48 -12.36
C HIS A 434 1.68 -9.84 -11.72
N LEU A 435 2.68 -10.74 -11.65
CA LEU A 435 2.60 -12.06 -11.02
C LEU A 435 3.53 -12.15 -9.81
N LEU A 436 3.06 -12.79 -8.73
CA LEU A 436 3.85 -13.10 -7.55
C LEU A 436 3.58 -14.51 -7.05
N LEU A 437 4.63 -15.15 -6.54
CA LEU A 437 4.53 -16.43 -5.82
C LEU A 437 4.61 -16.20 -4.31
N THR A 438 3.76 -16.89 -3.57
CA THR A 438 3.83 -17.03 -2.11
C THR A 438 3.64 -18.50 -1.73
N VAL A 439 4.31 -18.94 -0.67
CA VAL A 439 4.22 -20.30 -0.14
C VAL A 439 3.62 -20.20 1.24
N GLU A 440 2.47 -20.85 1.42
CA GLU A 440 1.64 -20.68 2.61
C GLU A 440 1.13 -22.02 3.13
N PRO A 441 0.79 -22.11 4.42
CA PRO A 441 0.14 -23.29 4.97
C PRO A 441 -1.27 -23.48 4.37
N SER A 442 -1.57 -24.70 3.92
CA SER A 442 -2.88 -25.13 3.45
C SER A 442 -3.94 -24.97 4.54
N GLN A 443 -5.07 -24.33 4.21
CA GLN A 443 -6.20 -24.14 5.14
C GLN A 443 -7.09 -25.38 5.28
N ASP A 444 -6.93 -26.38 4.41
CA ASP A 444 -7.84 -27.54 4.34
C ASP A 444 -7.51 -28.66 5.33
N ASN A 445 -6.34 -28.63 5.98
CA ASN A 445 -5.89 -29.72 6.84
C ASN A 445 -6.19 -29.48 8.33
N THR A 446 -6.90 -30.43 8.93
CA THR A 446 -7.17 -30.53 10.37
C THR A 446 -6.11 -31.32 11.14
N ASP A 447 -5.14 -31.94 10.45
CA ASP A 447 -4.09 -32.76 11.06
C ASP A 447 -2.87 -31.93 11.53
N GLU A 448 -2.08 -32.50 12.45
CA GLU A 448 -0.90 -31.86 13.07
C GLU A 448 0.19 -31.44 12.05
N ALA A 449 0.15 -31.97 10.82
CA ALA A 449 1.06 -31.61 9.75
C ALA A 449 0.38 -30.64 8.76
N THR A 450 0.57 -29.34 8.97
CA THR A 450 0.16 -28.35 7.96
C THR A 450 1.03 -28.52 6.71
N GLU A 451 0.39 -28.89 5.60
CA GLU A 451 0.98 -28.99 4.28
C GLU A 451 1.18 -27.57 3.70
N LEU A 452 2.29 -27.33 3.02
CA LEU A 452 2.53 -26.06 2.34
C LEU A 452 2.02 -26.14 0.90
N VAL A 453 1.47 -25.03 0.40
CA VAL A 453 0.99 -24.88 -0.97
C VAL A 453 1.58 -23.60 -1.58
N VAL A 454 1.73 -23.59 -2.90
CA VAL A 454 2.15 -22.39 -3.65
C VAL A 454 0.91 -21.69 -4.17
N PHE A 455 0.86 -20.38 -3.98
CA PHE A 455 -0.12 -19.52 -4.63
C PHE A 455 0.56 -18.69 -5.72
N VAL A 456 -0.07 -18.65 -6.88
CA VAL A 456 0.21 -17.70 -7.97
C VAL A 456 -0.80 -16.57 -7.85
N LEU A 457 -0.34 -15.42 -7.36
CA LEU A 457 -1.15 -14.22 -7.20
C LEU A 457 -0.94 -13.29 -8.40
N HIS A 458 -1.98 -12.56 -8.81
CA HIS A 458 -1.89 -11.58 -9.87
C HIS A 458 -2.73 -10.33 -9.62
N SER A 459 -2.38 -9.22 -10.26
CA SER A 459 -3.09 -7.92 -10.14
C SER A 459 -3.93 -7.53 -11.36
N LEU A 460 -4.08 -8.45 -12.33
CA LEU A 460 -4.79 -8.19 -13.59
C LEU A 460 -6.24 -7.72 -13.43
N LYS A 461 -6.90 -8.16 -12.34
CA LYS A 461 -8.32 -7.86 -12.04
C LYS A 461 -8.47 -6.78 -10.96
N ASN A 462 -7.37 -6.10 -10.57
CA ASN A 462 -7.44 -5.03 -9.58
C ASN A 462 -8.22 -3.83 -10.14
N LYS A 463 -8.99 -3.16 -9.26
CA LYS A 463 -9.79 -2.00 -9.65
C LYS A 463 -8.95 -0.73 -9.54
N ARG A 464 -8.66 -0.10 -10.69
CA ARG A 464 -7.94 1.18 -10.75
C ARG A 464 -8.62 2.26 -9.91
N GLU A 465 -9.95 2.27 -9.86
CA GLU A 465 -10.78 3.26 -9.19
C GLU A 465 -10.62 3.26 -7.66
N MET A 466 -10.14 2.16 -7.10
CA MET A 466 -9.91 1.99 -5.66
C MET A 466 -8.44 2.09 -5.27
N HIS A 467 -7.55 2.34 -6.25
CA HIS A 467 -6.11 2.38 -6.02
C HIS A 467 -5.73 3.41 -4.95
N MET A 468 -5.10 2.95 -3.87
CA MET A 468 -4.65 3.76 -2.72
C MET A 468 -5.77 4.52 -1.99
N MET A 469 -7.01 4.05 -2.05
CA MET A 469 -8.14 4.68 -1.35
C MET A 469 -8.46 4.04 0.02
N GLY A 470 -7.87 2.88 0.32
CA GLY A 470 -8.23 2.06 1.48
C GLY A 470 -9.56 1.32 1.27
N THR A 471 -9.87 0.38 2.17
CA THR A 471 -11.23 -0.14 2.33
C THR A 471 -12.04 0.96 3.00
N SER A 472 -13.15 1.38 2.40
CA SER A 472 -14.03 2.39 2.99
C SER A 472 -14.56 1.90 4.34
N ASP A 473 -14.28 2.62 5.42
CA ASP A 473 -14.94 2.46 6.74
C ASP A 473 -16.42 2.91 6.70
N ASP A 474 -16.99 3.15 5.52
CA ASP A 474 -18.43 3.38 5.39
C ASP A 474 -19.09 2.00 5.42
N ASP A 475 -19.48 1.60 6.64
CA ASP A 475 -20.44 0.54 6.95
C ASP A 475 -21.70 0.68 6.08
N ASP A 476 -21.72 0.06 4.92
CA ASP A 476 -22.93 -0.58 4.42
C ASP A 476 -22.93 -1.98 5.05
N GLU A 477 -23.66 -2.13 6.16
CA GLU A 477 -23.90 -3.40 6.90
C GLU A 477 -24.49 -4.54 6.03
N ASP A 478 -24.69 -4.31 4.72
CA ASP A 478 -25.17 -5.27 3.73
C ASP A 478 -24.04 -5.96 2.94
N ASP A 479 -22.78 -5.50 3.03
CA ASP A 479 -21.61 -6.10 2.33
C ASP A 479 -20.78 -7.07 3.20
N GLU A 480 -21.27 -7.46 4.38
CA GLU A 480 -20.65 -8.53 5.19
C GLU A 480 -20.61 -9.88 4.43
N GLU A 481 -21.41 -10.06 3.36
CA GLU A 481 -21.34 -11.23 2.48
C GLU A 481 -20.22 -11.13 1.41
N GLU A 482 -19.79 -9.93 0.99
CA GLU A 482 -18.67 -9.77 0.04
C GLU A 482 -17.29 -9.80 0.73
N GLU A 483 -17.19 -9.43 2.01
CA GLU A 483 -15.92 -9.54 2.76
C GLU A 483 -15.39 -10.99 2.87
N VAL A 484 -16.28 -11.98 2.75
CA VAL A 484 -15.93 -13.41 2.77
C VAL A 484 -15.35 -13.89 1.42
N VAL A 485 -15.52 -13.14 0.33
CA VAL A 485 -15.12 -13.53 -1.03
C VAL A 485 -13.65 -13.17 -1.35
N SER A 486 -12.97 -12.40 -0.50
CA SER A 486 -11.57 -11.95 -0.74
C SER A 486 -10.48 -13.00 -0.42
N GLN A 487 -10.82 -14.18 0.11
CA GLN A 487 -9.82 -15.12 0.64
C GLN A 487 -9.07 -15.96 -0.42
N PHE A 488 -9.48 -15.97 -1.71
CA PHE A 488 -8.79 -16.72 -2.76
C PHE A 488 -8.69 -15.94 -4.09
N GLN A 489 -7.73 -15.02 -4.20
CA GLN A 489 -7.46 -14.26 -5.44
C GLN A 489 -6.35 -14.86 -6.33
N GLY A 490 -5.93 -16.10 -6.12
CA GLY A 490 -4.83 -16.70 -6.89
C GLY A 490 -4.95 -18.19 -7.10
N LEU A 491 -4.25 -18.69 -8.13
CA LEU A 491 -4.20 -20.12 -8.44
C LEU A 491 -3.37 -20.84 -7.39
N ARG A 492 -3.85 -22.00 -6.95
CA ARG A 492 -3.22 -22.82 -5.92
C ARG A 492 -2.63 -24.08 -6.54
N PHE A 493 -1.37 -24.36 -6.22
CA PHE A 493 -0.66 -25.57 -6.64
C PHE A 493 0.02 -26.26 -5.45
N PRO A 494 0.25 -27.58 -5.52
CA PRO A 494 1.07 -28.30 -4.54
C PRO A 494 2.49 -27.72 -4.47
N LEU A 495 3.16 -27.84 -3.31
CA LEU A 495 4.54 -27.35 -3.13
C LEU A 495 5.53 -27.91 -4.18
N SER A 496 5.28 -29.12 -4.69
CA SER A 496 6.08 -29.75 -5.76
C SER A 496 6.15 -28.92 -7.04
N HIS A 497 5.22 -27.99 -7.25
CA HIS A 497 5.15 -27.14 -8.45
C HIS A 497 6.01 -25.87 -8.36
N LEU A 498 6.57 -25.57 -7.18
CA LEU A 498 7.33 -24.33 -6.95
C LEU A 498 8.48 -24.16 -7.96
N ALA A 499 9.28 -25.20 -8.19
CA ALA A 499 10.43 -25.14 -9.08
C ALA A 499 10.04 -24.84 -10.55
N ALA A 500 8.94 -25.43 -11.03
CA ALA A 500 8.42 -25.16 -12.37
C ALA A 500 7.83 -23.75 -12.50
N LEU A 501 7.14 -23.26 -11.47
CA LEU A 501 6.64 -21.89 -11.42
C LEU A 501 7.79 -20.86 -11.41
N GLU A 502 8.84 -21.10 -10.64
CA GLU A 502 10.05 -20.29 -10.65
C GLU A 502 10.76 -20.30 -12.01
N GLN A 503 10.81 -21.46 -12.68
CA GLN A 503 11.37 -21.59 -14.03
C GLN A 503 10.61 -20.72 -15.04
N LEU A 504 9.28 -20.73 -15.00
CA LEU A 504 8.41 -19.93 -15.88
C LEU A 504 8.59 -18.43 -15.66
N LEU A 505 8.83 -17.98 -14.42
CA LEU A 505 9.10 -16.57 -14.12
C LEU A 505 10.49 -16.13 -14.58
N ARG A 506 11.50 -16.99 -14.46
CA ARG A 506 12.90 -16.66 -14.78
C ARG A 506 13.20 -16.60 -16.28
N VAL A 507 12.49 -17.37 -17.10
CA VAL A 507 12.81 -17.53 -18.54
C VAL A 507 11.62 -17.09 -19.39
N ASP A 508 11.89 -16.42 -20.52
CA ASP A 508 10.82 -15.92 -21.40
C ASP A 508 10.09 -17.01 -22.16
N HIS A 509 10.80 -18.06 -22.56
CA HIS A 509 10.25 -19.17 -23.32
C HIS A 509 10.67 -20.50 -22.67
N VAL A 510 9.71 -21.37 -22.40
CA VAL A 510 9.97 -22.68 -21.79
C VAL A 510 9.30 -23.76 -22.63
N PRO A 511 10.07 -24.74 -23.17
CA PRO A 511 9.47 -25.94 -23.73
C PRO A 511 8.67 -26.68 -22.65
N ALA A 512 7.38 -26.91 -22.88
CA ALA A 512 6.46 -27.45 -21.88
C ALA A 512 6.95 -28.79 -21.29
N ALA A 513 7.50 -29.68 -22.11
CA ALA A 513 8.10 -30.94 -21.67
C ALA A 513 9.28 -30.78 -20.69
N GLN A 514 9.98 -29.63 -20.70
CA GLN A 514 11.15 -29.32 -19.88
C GLN A 514 10.81 -28.59 -18.57
N LEU A 515 9.53 -28.45 -18.23
CA LEU A 515 9.13 -27.96 -16.92
C LEU A 515 9.68 -28.86 -15.81
N GLN A 516 10.16 -28.25 -14.73
CA GLN A 516 10.70 -28.92 -13.54
C GLN A 516 9.61 -29.59 -12.69
N LEU A 517 8.92 -30.57 -13.29
CA LEU A 517 7.91 -31.42 -12.69
C LEU A 517 8.15 -32.86 -13.14
N GLN A 518 7.87 -33.83 -12.26
CA GLN A 518 8.17 -35.24 -12.52
C GLN A 518 7.15 -35.88 -13.48
N GLN A 519 5.86 -35.61 -13.28
CA GLN A 519 4.79 -36.21 -14.07
C GLN A 519 4.36 -35.26 -15.19
N ASP A 520 4.11 -35.83 -16.36
CA ASP A 520 3.62 -35.09 -17.53
C ASP A 520 2.18 -34.58 -17.31
N GLU A 521 1.38 -35.27 -16.50
CA GLU A 521 0.05 -34.81 -16.07
C GLU A 521 0.14 -33.54 -15.22
N ASP A 522 1.10 -33.45 -14.29
CA ASP A 522 1.31 -32.25 -13.46
C ASP A 522 1.73 -31.06 -14.32
N LYS A 523 2.62 -31.28 -15.31
CA LYS A 523 3.02 -30.25 -16.28
C LYS A 523 1.82 -29.73 -17.06
N ALA A 524 1.00 -30.63 -17.60
CA ALA A 524 -0.19 -30.27 -18.36
C ALA A 524 -1.20 -29.52 -17.49
N GLY A 525 -1.45 -29.98 -16.26
CA GLY A 525 -2.34 -29.33 -15.31
C GLY A 525 -1.89 -27.92 -14.91
N LEU A 526 -0.60 -27.74 -14.61
CA LEU A 526 0.00 -26.44 -14.32
C LEU A 526 -0.20 -25.46 -15.48
N LEU A 527 0.16 -25.88 -16.69
CA LEU A 527 0.07 -25.05 -17.90
C LEU A 527 -1.38 -24.68 -18.21
N LEU A 528 -2.30 -25.64 -18.10
CA LEU A 528 -3.72 -25.41 -18.35
C LEU A 528 -4.32 -24.44 -17.33
N GLY A 529 -3.97 -24.57 -16.04
CA GLY A 529 -4.46 -23.66 -14.99
C GLY A 529 -3.97 -22.22 -15.17
N LEU A 530 -2.70 -22.02 -15.54
CA LEU A 530 -2.18 -20.69 -15.85
C LEU A 530 -2.81 -20.11 -17.12
N TRP A 531 -2.99 -20.93 -18.16
CA TRP A 531 -3.61 -20.51 -19.42
C TRP A 531 -5.09 -20.14 -19.23
N SER A 532 -5.84 -20.88 -18.41
CA SER A 532 -7.27 -20.60 -18.16
C SER A 532 -7.52 -19.28 -17.45
N GLU A 533 -6.53 -18.73 -16.74
CA GLU A 533 -6.58 -17.38 -16.14
C GLU A 533 -5.92 -16.32 -17.04
N GLY A 534 -5.62 -16.64 -18.29
CA GLY A 534 -4.98 -15.73 -19.24
C GLY A 534 -3.51 -15.41 -18.92
N LEU A 535 -2.89 -16.10 -17.96
CA LEU A 535 -1.53 -15.82 -17.47
C LEU A 535 -0.43 -16.46 -18.33
N LEU A 536 -0.80 -17.31 -19.27
CA LEU A 536 0.13 -18.08 -20.10
C LEU A 536 -0.38 -18.16 -21.53
N GLN A 537 0.54 -18.17 -22.49
CA GLN A 537 0.23 -18.42 -23.90
C GLN A 537 1.23 -19.39 -24.52
N VAL A 538 0.78 -20.07 -25.57
CA VAL A 538 1.66 -20.82 -26.47
C VAL A 538 2.38 -19.83 -27.37
N CYS A 539 3.71 -19.91 -27.42
CA CYS A 539 4.51 -19.11 -28.32
C CYS A 539 4.16 -19.46 -29.76
N GLN A 540 3.91 -18.45 -30.59
CA GLN A 540 3.85 -18.68 -32.03
C GLN A 540 5.26 -19.09 -32.49
N THR A 541 5.36 -20.23 -33.17
CA THR A 541 6.61 -20.59 -33.86
C THR A 541 6.98 -19.46 -34.82
N PRO A 542 8.23 -18.96 -34.77
CA PRO A 542 8.66 -17.86 -35.64
C PRO A 542 8.52 -18.18 -37.13
#